data_AF-A0A6D2I071-F1
#
_entry.id   AF-A0A6D2I071-F1
#
_cell.length_a   1.000
_cell.length_b   1.000
_cell.length_c   1.000
_cell.angle_alpha   90.00
_cell.angle_beta   90.00
_cell.angle_gamma   90.00
#
_symmetry.space_group_name_H-M   'P 1'
#
loop_
_entity.id
_entity.type
_entity.pdbx_description
1 polymer ?
#
loop_
_entity_poly.entity_id
_entity_poly.type
_entity_poly.pdbx_seq_one_letter_code
_entity_poly.pdbx_strand_id
1 'polypeptide(L)' 'MCDLGAGVSVMPLTVAKRLGFEKYQKCDVSLVLADRSVRIPVGMLEDLPVRVGKRGDTH' A
#
# COMPACT_ATOMS: atom_id res chain seq x y z
N MET A 1 9.84 -5.53 1.46
CA MET A 1 9.47 -6.65 0.58
C MET A 1 8.81 -6.01 -0.64
N CYS A 2 9.48 -6.08 -1.79
CA CYS A 2 8.96 -5.55 -3.04
C CYS A 2 8.40 -6.74 -3.82
N ASP A 3 7.11 -6.71 -4.13
CA ASP A 3 6.48 -7.72 -4.98
C ASP A 3 6.33 -7.15 -6.39
N LEU A 4 7.19 -7.60 -7.30
CA LEU A 4 7.18 -7.18 -8.71
C LEU A 4 6.02 -7.80 -9.51
N GLY A 5 5.39 -8.87 -8.99
CA GLY A 5 4.24 -9.53 -9.60
C GLY A 5 2.90 -8.96 -9.14
N ALA A 6 2.88 -8.14 -8.09
CA ALA A 6 1.66 -7.52 -7.59
C ALA A 6 1.27 -6.28 -8.41
N GLY A 7 0.06 -6.28 -8.95
CA GLY A 7 -0.52 -5.11 -9.63
C GLY A 7 -1.02 -4.02 -8.68
N VAL A 8 -0.92 -4.23 -7.36
CA VAL A 8 -1.41 -3.31 -6.32
C VAL A 8 -0.39 -3.20 -5.18
N SER A 9 -0.32 -2.03 -4.55
CA SER A 9 0.43 -1.82 -3.32
C SER A 9 -0.49 -1.95 -2.12
N VAL A 10 -0.05 -2.69 -1.09
CA VAL A 10 -0.80 -2.85 0.16
C VAL A 10 0.01 -2.24 1.30
N MET A 11 -0.65 -1.40 2.10
CA MET A 11 -0.08 -0.83 3.31
C MET A 11 -0.83 -1.38 4.54
N PRO A 12 -0.13 -1.93 5.55
CA PRO A 12 -0.78 -2.28 6.81
C PRO A 12 -1.43 -1.05 7.46
N LEU A 13 -2.63 -1.23 8.04
CA LEU A 13 -3.36 -0.15 8.69
C LEU A 13 -2.55 0.55 9.79
N THR A 14 -1.72 -0.21 10.52
CA THR A 14 -0.84 0.33 11.56
C THR A 14 0.19 1.32 11.01
N VAL A 15 0.71 1.06 9.81
CA VAL A 15 1.63 1.96 9.10
C VAL A 15 0.86 3.19 8.62
N ALA A 16 -0.31 3.00 8.02
CA ALA A 16 -1.13 4.11 7.55
C ALA A 16 -1.48 5.09 8.69
N LYS A 17 -1.87 4.57 9.86
CA LYS A 17 -2.11 5.36 11.07
C LYS A 17 -0.86 6.10 11.56
N ARG A 18 0.31 5.45 11.56
CA ARG A 18 1.58 6.10 11.93
C ARG A 18 1.99 7.21 10.98
N LEU A 19 1.56 7.15 9.73
CA LEU A 19 1.75 8.20 8.72
C LEU A 19 0.69 9.31 8.80
N GLY A 20 -0.28 9.21 9.73
CA GLY A 20 -1.32 10.22 9.93
C GLY A 20 -2.53 10.09 9.00
N PHE A 21 -2.70 8.95 8.31
CA PHE A 21 -3.90 8.73 7.50
C PHE A 21 -5.08 8.30 8.36
N GLU A 22 -6.11 9.14 8.37
CA GLU A 22 -7.35 8.91 9.14
C GLU A 22 -8.57 8.73 8.23
N LYS A 23 -8.51 9.26 7.00
CA LYS A 23 -9.60 9.17 6.02
C LYS A 23 -9.17 8.26 4.87
N TYR A 24 -10.08 7.36 4.50
CA TYR A 24 -9.88 6.40 3.43
C TYR A 24 -11.10 6.45 2.51
N GLN A 25 -10.86 6.32 1.21
CA GLN A 25 -11.95 6.21 0.23
C GLN A 25 -12.62 4.85 0.37
N LYS A 26 -13.94 4.81 0.16
CA LYS A 26 -14.68 3.55 0.12
C LYS A 26 -14.09 2.69 -0.99
N CYS A 27 -13.72 1.47 -0.63
CA CYS A 27 -13.14 0.49 -1.54
C CYS A 27 -13.98 -0.78 -1.45
N ASP A 28 -14.58 -1.19 -2.57
CA ASP A 28 -15.44 -2.38 -2.63
C ASP A 28 -14.73 -3.47 -3.43
N VAL A 29 -13.58 -3.90 -2.90
CA VAL A 29 -12.72 -4.92 -3.51
C VAL A 29 -12.33 -5.95 -2.47
N SER A 30 -12.06 -7.18 -2.92
CA SER A 30 -11.47 -8.24 -2.09
C SER A 30 -10.11 -8.64 -2.67
N LEU A 31 -9.09 -8.69 -1.82
CA LEU A 31 -7.74 -9.08 -2.21
C LEU A 31 -7.55 -10.56 -1.93
N VAL A 32 -7.17 -11.32 -2.95
CA VAL A 32 -6.73 -12.70 -2.80
C VAL A 32 -5.21 -12.71 -2.75
N LEU A 33 -4.65 -13.17 -1.64
CA LEU A 33 -3.20 -13.24 -1.45
C LEU A 33 -2.64 -14.57 -1.96
N ALA A 34 -1.30 -14.65 -2.10
CA ALA A 34 -0.61 -15.86 -2.55
C ALA A 34 -0.82 -17.07 -1.61
N ASP A 35 -1.09 -16.82 -0.32
CA ASP A 35 -1.46 -17.84 0.67
C ASP A 35 -2.95 -18.26 0.57
N ARG A 36 -3.65 -17.77 -0.46
CA ARG A 36 -5.09 -17.97 -0.72
C ARG A 36 -6.01 -17.35 0.33
N SER A 37 -5.46 -16.57 1.27
CA SER A 37 -6.29 -15.79 2.19
C SER A 37 -6.98 -14.66 1.43
N VAL A 38 -8.23 -14.40 1.81
CA VAL A 38 -9.00 -13.27 1.30
C VAL A 38 -8.93 -12.16 2.34
N ARG A 39 -8.56 -10.95 1.91
CA ARG A 39 -8.52 -9.76 2.76
C ARG A 39 -9.39 -8.65 2.18
N ILE A 40 -10.18 -8.04 3.04
CA ILE A 40 -10.99 -6.88 2.71
C ILE A 40 -10.23 -5.65 3.22
N PRO A 41 -9.81 -4.72 2.34
CA PRO A 41 -9.13 -3.50 2.75
C PRO A 41 -10.08 -2.57 3.51
N VAL A 42 -9.53 -1.81 4.45
CA VAL A 42 -10.30 -0.80 5.21
C VAL A 42 -10.75 0.35 4.31
N GLY A 43 -9.96 0.65 3.28
CA GLY A 43 -10.26 1.63 2.25
C GLY A 43 -9.05 1.88 1.36
N MET A 44 -9.20 2.77 0.40
CA MET A 44 -8.17 3.13 -0.57
C MET A 44 -7.60 4.53 -0.27
N LEU A 45 -6.31 4.70 -0.51
CA LEU A 45 -5.63 5.99 -0.52
C LEU A 45 -5.30 6.33 -1.98
N GLU A 46 -5.93 7.37 -2.51
CA GLU A 46 -5.72 7.86 -3.87
C GLU A 46 -4.69 9.00 -3.86
N ASP A 47 -3.95 9.14 -4.97
CA ASP A 47 -3.02 10.24 -5.23
C ASP A 47 -1.98 10.50 -4.13
N LEU A 48 -1.56 9.44 -3.43
CA LEU A 48 -0.59 9.56 -2.35
C LEU A 48 0.84 9.76 -2.90
N PRO A 49 1.51 10.90 -2.64
CA PRO A 49 2.90 11.07 -3.03
C PRO A 49 3.80 10.13 -2.22
N VAL A 50 4.50 9.23 -2.91
CA VAL A 50 5.49 8.33 -2.32
C VAL A 50 6.88 8.70 -2.82
N ARG A 51 7.84 8.83 -1.89
CA ARG A 51 9.24 9.04 -2.23
C ARG A 51 9.97 7.71 -2.25
N VAL A 52 10.61 7.40 -3.37
CA VAL A 52 11.40 6.17 -3.56
C VAL A 52 12.88 6.56 -3.72
N GLY A 53 13.69 6.30 -2.69
CA GLY A 53 15.15 6.50 -2.72
C GLY A 53 15.64 7.94 -2.97
N LYS A 54 16.97 8.15 -2.84
CA LYS A 54 17.68 9.33 -3.36
C LYS A 54 18.78 8.83 -4.32
N ARG A 55 19.01 9.57 -5.40
CA ARG A 55 20.07 9.34 -6.39
C ARG A 55 21.43 9.34 -5.66
N GLY A 56 22.05 8.18 -5.58
CA GLY A 56 23.46 8.07 -5.21
C GLY A 56 24.28 8.39 -6.43
N ASP A 57 24.56 9.68 -6.67
CA ASP A 57 25.75 10.07 -7.41
C ASP A 57 26.94 9.62 -6.54
N THR A 58 27.36 8.37 -6.72
CA THR A 58 28.61 7.83 -6.18
C THR A 58 29.59 7.89 -7.34
N HIS A 59 30.73 8.55 -7.11
CA HIS A 59 31.80 8.83 -8.07
C HIS A 59 32.06 7.72 -9.10
#